data_AF-A0A7F8QZ98-F1
#
_entry.id   AF-A0A7F8QZ98-F1
#
_cell.length_a   1.000
_cell.length_b   1.000
_cell.length_c   1.000
_cell.angle_alpha   90.00
_cell.angle_beta   90.00
_cell.angle_gamma   90.00
#
_symmetry.space_group_name_H-M   'P 1'
#
loop_
_entity.id
_entity.type
_entity.pdbx_description
1 polymer ?
#
loop_
_entity_poly.entity_id
_entity_poly.type
_entity_poly.pdbx_seq_one_letter_code
_entity_poly.pdbx_strand_id
1 'polypeptide(L)'
;MKNAQRGKVKGKNSEATSALAGLLEEEVLSTTSRFTDNAWRGAEAYHFFILAQRQLYEGYVDTALKTALHLRDYEDIIPAVEIYSLLALCACASRAFGTCSKAFIKLESLETLSAEQKQQYEDLALEIFTKHTPKDNRKSELDSLLEGGEGKLPTCVATGSPITEYQFWMCSVCKHCVLAQEIRIS
;
A
#
# COMPACT_ATOMS: atom_id res chain seq x y z
N MET A 1 -56.75 45.91 -38.04
CA MET A 1 -57.12 44.52 -38.44
C MET A 1 -55.83 43.72 -38.67
N LYS A 2 -55.67 42.58 -37.95
CA LYS A 2 -54.77 41.41 -38.21
C LYS A 2 -53.24 41.68 -38.24
N ASN A 3 -52.30 40.91 -37.64
CA ASN A 3 -52.08 39.46 -37.36
C ASN A 3 -51.18 39.34 -36.10
N ALA A 4 -51.30 38.39 -35.16
CA ALA A 4 -51.13 36.92 -35.18
C ALA A 4 -49.66 36.38 -35.26
N GLN A 5 -49.25 35.74 -34.14
CA GLN A 5 -48.29 34.63 -33.93
C GLN A 5 -46.77 34.80 -34.16
N ARG A 6 -45.97 34.43 -33.13
CA ARG A 6 -45.19 33.17 -33.13
C ARG A 6 -44.46 32.91 -31.80
N GLY A 7 -44.74 31.76 -31.19
CA GLY A 7 -44.02 31.25 -30.04
C GLY A 7 -42.58 30.83 -30.38
N LYS A 8 -41.69 30.89 -29.38
CA LYS A 8 -40.29 30.46 -29.46
C LYS A 8 -40.01 29.46 -28.34
N VAL A 9 -40.35 28.19 -28.58
CA VAL A 9 -39.91 27.04 -27.78
C VAL A 9 -38.62 26.53 -28.41
N LYS A 10 -37.45 27.06 -28.01
CA LYS A 10 -36.16 26.61 -28.57
C LYS A 10 -34.96 26.82 -27.63
N GLY A 11 -35.12 26.51 -26.33
CA GLY A 11 -34.06 26.65 -25.32
C GLY A 11 -33.77 25.38 -24.51
N LYS A 12 -34.80 24.64 -24.08
CA LYS A 12 -34.66 23.57 -23.07
C LYS A 12 -33.85 22.33 -23.53
N ASN A 13 -33.94 21.95 -24.81
CA ASN A 13 -33.23 20.76 -25.29
C ASN A 13 -31.70 20.96 -25.41
N SER A 14 -31.26 22.20 -25.63
CA SER A 14 -29.82 22.53 -25.80
C SER A 14 -29.08 22.58 -24.46
N GLU A 15 -29.75 23.08 -23.40
CA GLU A 15 -29.18 23.09 -22.05
C GLU A 15 -29.12 21.68 -21.46
N ALA A 16 -30.16 20.86 -21.67
CA ALA A 16 -30.16 19.47 -21.21
C ALA A 16 -29.07 18.63 -21.89
N THR A 17 -28.83 18.83 -23.20
CA THR A 17 -27.72 18.15 -23.91
C THR A 17 -26.35 18.66 -23.49
N SER A 18 -26.20 19.95 -23.22
CA SER A 18 -24.95 20.51 -22.67
C SER A 18 -24.65 20.00 -21.26
N ALA A 19 -25.67 19.88 -20.40
CA ALA A 19 -25.52 19.34 -19.05
C ALA A 19 -25.18 17.85 -19.08
N LEU A 20 -25.83 17.06 -19.96
CA LEU A 20 -25.52 15.64 -20.15
C LEU A 20 -24.11 15.43 -20.71
N ALA A 21 -23.66 16.27 -21.65
CA ALA A 21 -22.28 16.22 -22.16
C ALA A 21 -21.26 16.51 -21.06
N GLY A 22 -21.52 17.49 -20.19
CA GLY A 22 -20.66 17.77 -19.02
C GLY A 22 -20.58 16.60 -18.04
N LEU A 23 -21.71 15.94 -17.75
CA LEU A 23 -21.74 14.75 -16.89
C LEU A 23 -20.97 13.57 -17.51
N LEU A 24 -21.08 13.37 -18.83
CA LEU A 24 -20.33 12.33 -19.54
C LEU A 24 -18.83 12.61 -19.56
N GLU A 25 -18.42 13.87 -19.75
CA GLU A 25 -17.00 14.26 -19.67
C GLU A 25 -16.44 14.08 -18.26
N GLU A 26 -17.21 14.39 -17.22
CA GLU A 26 -16.84 14.15 -15.82
C GLU A 26 -16.74 12.64 -15.49
N GLU A 27 -17.64 11.82 -16.02
CA GLU A 27 -17.56 10.35 -15.91
C GLU A 27 -16.33 9.79 -16.65
N VAL A 28 -15.98 10.32 -17.82
CA VAL A 28 -14.78 9.88 -18.57
C VAL A 28 -13.49 10.31 -17.85
N LEU A 29 -13.43 11.52 -17.30
CA LEU A 29 -12.30 11.98 -16.50
C LEU A 29 -12.14 11.18 -15.21
N SER A 30 -13.25 10.87 -14.53
CA SER A 30 -13.23 10.09 -13.29
C SER A 30 -12.91 8.60 -13.52
N THR A 31 -13.32 8.02 -14.63
CA THR A 31 -12.93 6.64 -15.00
C THR A 31 -11.46 6.56 -15.39
N THR A 32 -10.94 7.56 -16.12
CA THR A 32 -9.51 7.66 -16.45
C THR A 32 -8.66 7.88 -15.22
N SER A 33 -9.09 8.74 -14.28
CA SER A 33 -8.37 8.97 -13.03
C SER A 33 -8.34 7.73 -12.14
N ARG A 34 -9.46 6.99 -12.03
CA ARG A 34 -9.53 5.70 -11.33
C ARG A 34 -8.61 4.66 -11.97
N PHE A 35 -8.55 4.60 -13.30
CA PHE A 35 -7.66 3.69 -14.01
C PHE A 35 -6.19 4.01 -13.73
N THR A 36 -5.82 5.29 -13.75
CA THR A 36 -4.45 5.71 -13.40
C THR A 36 -4.14 5.43 -11.94
N ASP A 37 -5.05 5.71 -11.01
CA ASP A 37 -4.84 5.46 -9.58
C ASP A 37 -4.65 3.95 -9.30
N ASN A 38 -5.42 3.10 -9.98
CA ASN A 38 -5.25 1.65 -9.89
C ASN A 38 -3.91 1.16 -10.46
N ALA A 39 -3.47 1.73 -11.59
CA ALA A 39 -2.15 1.42 -12.16
C ALA A 39 -1.01 1.88 -11.24
N TRP A 40 -1.13 3.06 -10.64
CA TRP A 40 -0.17 3.58 -9.66
C TRP A 40 -0.11 2.70 -8.42
N ARG A 41 -1.25 2.25 -7.90
CA ARG A 41 -1.29 1.38 -6.73
C ARG A 41 -0.62 0.03 -6.99
N GLY A 42 -0.81 -0.54 -8.19
CA GLY A 42 -0.10 -1.75 -8.62
C GLY A 42 1.40 -1.55 -8.71
N ALA A 43 1.84 -0.47 -9.35
CA ALA A 43 3.26 -0.13 -9.44
C ALA A 43 3.89 0.11 -8.06
N GLU A 44 3.17 0.79 -7.16
CA GLU A 44 3.59 1.05 -5.79
C GLU A 44 3.75 -0.23 -4.97
N ALA A 45 2.80 -1.17 -5.08
CA ALA A 45 2.87 -2.46 -4.40
C ALA A 45 4.16 -3.21 -4.75
N TYR A 46 4.42 -3.37 -6.05
CA TYR A 46 5.62 -4.07 -6.53
C TYR A 46 6.91 -3.29 -6.25
N HIS A 47 6.86 -1.96 -6.29
CA HIS A 47 7.98 -1.10 -5.89
C HIS A 47 8.40 -1.39 -4.45
N PHE A 48 7.46 -1.36 -3.49
CA PHE A 48 7.78 -1.68 -2.09
C PHE A 48 8.19 -3.14 -1.91
N PHE A 49 7.63 -4.07 -2.68
CA PHE A 49 7.96 -5.49 -2.60
C PHE A 49 9.41 -5.76 -3.00
N ILE A 50 9.88 -5.12 -4.08
CA ILE A 50 11.26 -5.19 -4.54
C ILE A 50 12.18 -4.40 -3.61
N LEU A 51 11.75 -3.23 -3.14
CA LEU A 51 12.53 -2.38 -2.22
C LEU A 51 12.85 -3.12 -0.92
N ALA A 52 11.86 -3.79 -0.32
CA ALA A 52 12.06 -4.57 0.91
C ALA A 52 13.10 -5.69 0.71
N GLN A 53 13.02 -6.42 -0.41
CA GLN A 53 14.02 -7.45 -0.75
C GLN A 53 15.41 -6.86 -0.92
N ARG A 54 15.53 -5.75 -1.65
CA ARG A 54 16.83 -5.08 -1.85
C ARG A 54 17.43 -4.61 -0.53
N GLN A 55 16.63 -3.98 0.34
CA GLN A 55 17.05 -3.57 1.69
C GLN A 55 17.53 -4.78 2.51
N LEU A 56 16.82 -5.91 2.42
CA LEU A 56 17.21 -7.14 3.10
C LEU A 56 18.55 -7.68 2.59
N TYR A 57 18.75 -7.74 1.26
CA TYR A 57 20.01 -8.18 0.65
C TYR A 57 21.19 -7.25 0.96
N GLU A 58 20.95 -5.95 1.08
CA GLU A 58 21.96 -4.95 1.47
C GLU A 58 22.25 -4.96 3.00
N GLY A 59 21.51 -5.75 3.78
CA GLY A 59 21.70 -5.90 5.23
C GLY A 59 20.95 -4.87 6.08
N TYR A 60 20.14 -4.00 5.48
CA TYR A 60 19.29 -3.04 6.17
C TYR A 60 18.03 -3.70 6.73
N VAL A 61 18.21 -4.66 7.64
CA VAL A 61 17.14 -5.55 8.14
C VAL A 61 15.98 -4.83 8.83
N ASP A 62 16.26 -3.77 9.60
CA ASP A 62 15.20 -3.00 10.26
C ASP A 62 14.38 -2.21 9.23
N THR A 63 15.03 -1.58 8.25
CA THR A 63 14.34 -0.85 7.16
C THR A 63 13.52 -1.80 6.30
N ALA A 64 14.09 -2.96 5.94
CA ALA A 64 13.41 -3.99 5.19
C ALA A 64 12.14 -4.47 5.91
N LEU A 65 12.19 -4.64 7.24
CA LEU A 65 11.02 -4.97 8.05
C LEU A 65 9.93 -3.88 7.97
N LYS A 66 10.30 -2.60 8.08
CA LYS A 66 9.34 -1.48 7.98
C LYS A 66 8.64 -1.47 6.62
N THR A 67 9.41 -1.60 5.54
CA THR A 67 8.88 -1.67 4.18
C THR A 67 7.98 -2.89 4.00
N ALA A 68 8.40 -4.06 4.52
CA ALA A 68 7.62 -5.29 4.44
C ALA A 68 6.30 -5.22 5.22
N LEU A 69 6.24 -4.48 6.34
CA LEU A 69 4.99 -4.28 7.06
C LEU A 69 4.00 -3.41 6.28
N HIS A 70 4.50 -2.42 5.53
CA HIS A 70 3.65 -1.60 4.66
C HIS A 70 2.98 -2.42 3.54
N LEU A 71 3.62 -3.51 3.08
CA LEU A 71 3.06 -4.38 2.05
C LEU A 71 1.74 -5.04 2.44
N ARG A 72 1.40 -5.12 3.73
CA ARG A 72 0.10 -5.62 4.21
C ARG A 72 -1.08 -4.83 3.67
N ASP A 73 -0.87 -3.57 3.29
CA ASP A 73 -1.91 -2.75 2.68
C ASP A 73 -2.22 -3.16 1.22
N TYR A 74 -1.44 -4.08 0.62
CA TYR A 74 -1.52 -4.47 -0.80
C TYR A 74 -1.86 -5.96 -1.01
N GLU A 75 -2.51 -6.61 -0.04
CA GLU A 75 -2.97 -8.02 -0.14
C GLU A 75 -3.94 -8.27 -1.31
N ASP A 76 -4.57 -7.23 -1.83
CA ASP A 76 -5.46 -7.27 -3.00
C ASP A 76 -4.70 -7.24 -4.35
N ILE A 77 -3.41 -6.93 -4.34
CA ILE A 77 -2.56 -6.87 -5.54
C ILE A 77 -1.51 -7.99 -5.52
N ILE A 78 -0.79 -8.14 -4.42
CA ILE A 78 0.25 -9.17 -4.26
C ILE A 78 -0.32 -10.29 -3.39
N PRO A 79 -0.16 -11.58 -3.77
CA PRO A 79 -0.66 -12.69 -2.98
C PRO A 79 -0.18 -12.60 -1.53
N ALA A 80 -1.12 -12.75 -0.58
CA ALA A 80 -0.81 -12.66 0.84
C ALA A 80 0.33 -13.62 1.26
N VAL A 81 0.41 -14.80 0.65
CA VAL A 81 1.50 -15.76 0.90
C VAL A 81 2.87 -15.13 0.65
N GLU A 82 3.03 -14.36 -0.43
CA GLU A 82 4.30 -13.71 -0.79
C GLU A 82 4.63 -12.57 0.17
N ILE A 83 3.64 -11.72 0.48
CA ILE A 83 3.79 -10.61 1.43
C ILE A 83 4.23 -11.13 2.79
N TYR A 84 3.50 -12.10 3.34
CA TYR A 84 3.75 -12.60 4.69
C TYR A 84 5.00 -13.48 4.77
N SER A 85 5.37 -14.18 3.68
CA SER A 85 6.65 -14.90 3.62
C SER A 85 7.83 -13.93 3.65
N LEU A 86 7.79 -12.84 2.87
CA LEU A 86 8.81 -11.80 2.91
C LEU A 86 8.86 -11.10 4.27
N LEU A 87 7.70 -10.80 4.85
CA LEU A 87 7.60 -10.20 6.18
C LEU A 87 8.21 -11.09 7.27
N ALA A 88 7.92 -12.40 7.25
CA ALA A 88 8.51 -13.36 8.19
C ALA A 88 10.04 -13.42 8.06
N LEU A 89 10.56 -13.42 6.83
CA LEU A 89 12.01 -13.38 6.56
C LEU A 89 12.65 -12.09 7.12
N CYS A 90 12.09 -10.93 6.80
CA CYS A 90 12.57 -9.64 7.32
C CYS A 90 12.52 -9.56 8.85
N ALA A 91 11.42 -10.05 9.46
CA ALA A 91 11.24 -10.05 10.91
C ALA A 91 12.22 -11.01 11.60
N CYS A 92 12.47 -12.17 11.02
CA CYS A 92 13.49 -13.09 11.51
C CYS A 92 14.89 -12.47 11.43
N ALA A 93 15.23 -11.83 10.31
CA ALA A 93 16.53 -11.19 10.10
C ALA A 93 16.78 -10.01 11.08
N SER A 94 15.74 -9.22 11.38
CA SER A 94 15.82 -8.11 12.35
C SER A 94 15.67 -8.54 13.82
N ARG A 95 15.41 -9.83 14.07
CA ARG A 95 15.11 -10.41 15.40
C ARG A 95 13.83 -9.86 16.05
N ALA A 96 12.87 -9.43 15.24
CA ALA A 96 11.51 -9.07 15.66
C ALA A 96 10.63 -10.33 15.70
N PHE A 97 10.88 -11.22 16.67
CA PHE A 97 10.25 -12.55 16.72
C PHE A 97 8.75 -12.52 17.02
N GLY A 98 8.23 -11.47 17.68
CA GLY A 98 6.78 -11.32 17.86
C GLY A 98 6.09 -10.95 16.55
N THR A 99 6.65 -10.01 15.77
CA THR A 99 6.18 -9.73 14.40
C THR A 99 6.31 -10.97 13.51
N CYS A 100 7.42 -11.70 13.60
CA CYS A 100 7.65 -12.94 12.86
C CYS A 100 6.55 -13.98 13.17
N SER A 101 6.25 -14.19 14.45
CA SER A 101 5.19 -15.11 14.89
C SER A 101 3.82 -14.71 14.36
N LYS A 102 3.46 -13.41 14.41
CA LYS A 102 2.22 -12.90 13.80
C LYS A 102 2.14 -13.21 12.29
N ALA A 103 3.27 -13.12 11.57
CA ALA A 103 3.33 -13.43 10.14
C ALA A 103 3.12 -14.94 9.87
N PHE A 104 3.75 -15.83 10.64
CA PHE A 104 3.53 -17.28 10.55
C PHE A 104 2.08 -17.68 10.82
N ILE A 105 1.46 -17.14 11.88
CA ILE A 105 0.04 -17.38 12.19
C ILE A 105 -0.84 -17.00 10.99
N LYS A 106 -0.55 -15.86 10.36
CA LYS A 106 -1.29 -15.43 9.17
C LYS A 106 -1.07 -16.38 8.01
N LEU A 107 0.16 -16.82 7.74
CA LEU A 107 0.46 -17.82 6.69
C LEU A 107 -0.33 -19.12 6.90
N GLU A 108 -0.33 -19.66 8.11
CA GLU A 108 -1.06 -20.89 8.46
C GLU A 108 -2.59 -20.75 8.26
N SER A 109 -3.12 -19.54 8.48
CA SER A 109 -4.55 -19.23 8.31
C SER A 109 -4.99 -19.07 6.84
N LEU A 110 -4.07 -18.94 5.87
CA LEU A 110 -4.44 -18.70 4.48
C LEU A 110 -5.11 -19.93 3.86
N GLU A 111 -6.34 -19.78 3.38
CA GLU A 111 -7.10 -20.86 2.72
C GLU A 111 -6.56 -21.23 1.33
N THR A 112 -5.73 -20.36 0.74
CA THR A 112 -5.08 -20.60 -0.55
C THR A 112 -3.99 -21.66 -0.50
N LEU A 113 -3.52 -22.03 0.70
CA LEU A 113 -2.46 -23.01 0.90
C LEU A 113 -3.03 -24.40 1.16
N SER A 114 -2.35 -25.41 0.61
CA SER A 114 -2.62 -26.83 0.90
C SER A 114 -2.30 -27.18 2.37
N ALA A 115 -2.85 -28.30 2.86
CA ALA A 115 -2.57 -28.79 4.21
C ALA A 115 -1.07 -29.07 4.39
N GLU A 116 -0.41 -29.59 3.35
CA GLU A 116 1.03 -29.87 3.36
C GLU A 116 1.86 -28.59 3.48
N GLN A 117 1.50 -27.53 2.75
CA GLN A 117 2.19 -26.23 2.85
C GLN A 117 2.00 -25.59 4.23
N LYS A 118 0.80 -25.70 4.80
CA LYS A 118 0.54 -25.20 6.17
C LYS A 118 1.39 -25.93 7.20
N GLN A 119 1.52 -27.25 7.08
CA GLN A 119 2.38 -28.04 7.94
C GLN A 119 3.85 -27.59 7.83
N GLN A 120 4.34 -27.30 6.63
CA GLN A 120 5.70 -26.79 6.44
C GLN A 120 5.95 -25.45 7.17
N TYR A 121 4.96 -24.55 7.17
CA TYR A 121 5.06 -23.29 7.91
C TYR A 121 5.02 -23.52 9.42
N GLU A 122 4.16 -24.42 9.91
CA GLU A 122 4.09 -24.80 11.33
C GLU A 122 5.41 -25.40 11.82
N ASP A 123 5.98 -26.34 11.06
CA ASP A 123 7.25 -27.00 11.38
C ASP A 123 8.39 -25.97 11.45
N LEU A 124 8.43 -25.04 10.50
CA LEU A 124 9.42 -23.95 10.48
C LEU A 124 9.24 -22.98 11.65
N ALA A 125 7.99 -22.61 11.97
CA ALA A 125 7.68 -21.78 13.12
C ALA A 125 8.15 -22.44 14.42
N LEU A 126 7.89 -23.75 14.59
CA LEU A 126 8.35 -24.51 15.75
C LEU A 126 9.88 -24.52 15.84
N GLU A 127 10.60 -24.73 14.74
CA GLU A 127 12.07 -24.71 14.75
C GLU A 127 12.64 -23.35 15.17
N ILE A 128 12.03 -22.26 14.69
CA ILE A 128 12.45 -20.91 15.03
C ILE A 128 12.14 -20.60 16.50
N PHE A 129 10.89 -20.81 16.92
CA PHE A 129 10.40 -20.31 18.21
C PHE A 129 10.76 -21.19 19.41
N THR A 130 11.19 -22.44 19.18
CA THR A 130 11.83 -23.26 20.23
C THR A 130 13.21 -22.71 20.62
N LYS A 131 13.93 -22.08 19.68
CA LYS A 131 15.24 -21.45 19.90
C LYS A 131 15.13 -19.97 20.29
N HIS A 132 14.09 -19.29 19.81
CA HIS A 132 13.89 -17.86 20.00
C HIS A 132 12.49 -17.56 20.54
N THR A 133 12.40 -17.13 21.80
CA THR A 133 11.11 -16.76 22.39
C THR A 133 10.44 -15.66 21.55
N PRO A 134 9.17 -15.81 21.14
CA PRO A 134 8.43 -14.82 20.35
C PRO A 134 8.01 -13.63 21.22
N LYS A 135 8.99 -12.88 21.70
CA LYS A 135 8.81 -11.63 22.42
C LYS A 135 9.63 -10.56 21.73
N ASP A 136 8.97 -9.49 21.31
CA ASP A 136 9.64 -8.30 20.84
C ASP A 136 10.22 -7.55 22.04
N ASN A 137 11.53 -7.69 22.25
CA ASN A 137 12.23 -7.01 23.35
C ASN A 137 12.31 -5.49 23.11
N ARG A 138 12.10 -5.07 21.86
CA ARG A 138 11.90 -3.68 21.45
C ARG A 138 10.39 -3.52 21.33
N LYS A 139 9.75 -2.72 22.20
CA LYS A 139 8.44 -2.14 21.84
C LYS A 139 8.69 -1.36 20.57
N SER A 140 8.40 -1.97 19.43
CA SER A 140 8.70 -1.35 18.16
C SER A 140 7.75 -0.16 18.07
N GLU A 141 8.28 1.07 18.12
CA GLU A 141 7.53 2.28 17.77
C GLU A 141 6.78 2.11 16.43
N LEU A 142 7.26 1.16 15.62
CA LEU A 142 6.66 0.61 14.42
C LEU A 142 5.26 0.00 14.60
N ASP A 143 4.97 -0.73 15.69
CA ASP A 143 3.63 -1.31 15.90
C ASP A 143 2.60 -0.19 16.12
N SER A 144 2.94 0.87 16.87
CA SER A 144 2.03 2.00 17.10
C SER A 144 1.84 2.92 15.89
N LEU A 145 2.81 2.97 14.97
CA LEU A 145 2.75 3.78 13.74
C LEU A 145 2.08 3.06 12.57
N LEU A 146 2.03 1.72 12.61
CA LEU A 146 1.49 0.89 11.53
C LEU A 146 0.12 0.26 11.85
N GLU A 147 -0.26 0.17 13.13
CA GLU A 147 -1.61 -0.25 13.54
C GLU A 147 -2.62 0.89 13.30
N GLY A 148 -2.97 1.12 12.03
CA GLY A 148 -4.32 1.48 11.54
C GLY A 148 -5.15 2.56 12.26
N GLY A 149 -4.58 3.44 13.08
CA GLY A 149 -5.28 4.55 13.72
C GLY A 149 -5.42 5.76 12.80
N GLU A 150 -6.38 6.64 13.12
CA GLU A 150 -6.52 7.98 12.53
C GLU A 150 -5.25 8.81 12.80
N GLY A 151 -4.24 8.65 11.94
CA GLY A 151 -2.92 9.28 12.12
C GLY A 151 -1.75 8.57 11.42
N LYS A 152 -2.01 7.68 10.44
CA LYS A 152 -0.95 7.00 9.69
C LYS A 152 -0.07 8.04 8.98
N LEU A 153 1.22 8.04 9.35
CA LEU A 153 2.21 8.93 8.73
C LEU A 153 2.39 8.54 7.25
N PRO A 154 2.62 9.51 6.35
CA PRO A 154 2.88 9.21 4.95
C PRO A 154 4.15 8.36 4.81
N THR A 155 4.13 7.34 3.96
CA THR A 155 5.33 6.53 3.68
C THR A 155 6.23 7.24 2.68
N CYS A 156 7.53 7.24 2.94
CA CYS A 156 8.53 7.69 1.98
C CYS A 156 8.66 6.66 0.85
N VAL A 157 8.36 7.07 -0.38
CA VAL A 157 8.46 6.19 -1.55
C VAL A 157 9.89 5.68 -1.78
N ALA A 158 10.92 6.47 -1.44
CA ALA A 158 12.31 6.05 -1.65
C ALA A 158 12.80 5.01 -0.63
N THR A 159 12.34 5.11 0.63
CA THR A 159 12.89 4.30 1.73
C THR A 159 11.91 3.28 2.30
N GLY A 160 10.62 3.37 1.98
CA GLY A 160 9.57 2.52 2.55
C GLY A 160 9.31 2.79 4.04
N SER A 161 9.94 3.81 4.63
CA SER A 161 9.78 4.17 6.04
C SER A 161 8.71 5.26 6.21
N PRO A 162 7.98 5.27 7.34
CA PRO A 162 7.06 6.36 7.66
C PRO A 162 7.84 7.66 7.82
N ILE A 163 7.31 8.74 7.26
CA ILE A 163 7.88 10.08 7.36
C ILE A 163 7.43 10.69 8.69
N THR A 164 8.36 10.78 9.64
CA THR A 164 8.20 11.50 10.91
C THR A 164 8.75 12.92 10.84
N GLU A 165 9.49 13.24 9.78
CA GLU A 165 10.18 14.51 9.58
C GLU A 165 9.25 15.57 8.96
N TYR A 166 9.41 16.84 9.36
CA TYR A 166 8.67 17.96 8.77
C TYR A 166 9.13 18.31 7.36
N GLN A 167 10.36 17.92 6.98
CA GLN A 167 10.94 18.21 5.67
C GLN A 167 10.78 17.02 4.74
N PHE A 168 9.73 17.06 3.92
CA PHE A 168 9.49 16.08 2.87
C PHE A 168 8.99 16.78 1.62
N TRP A 169 9.13 16.13 0.48
CA TRP A 169 8.54 16.56 -0.77
C TRP A 169 7.35 15.65 -1.11
N MET A 170 6.27 16.24 -1.58
CA MET A 170 5.09 15.53 -2.05
C MET A 170 4.95 15.77 -3.55
N CYS A 171 4.80 14.69 -4.31
CA CYS A 171 4.52 14.79 -5.75
C CYS A 171 3.20 15.51 -5.98
N SER A 172 3.19 16.53 -6.85
CA SER A 172 1.97 17.28 -7.16
C SER A 172 0.91 16.44 -7.88
N VAL A 173 1.33 15.38 -8.57
CA VAL A 173 0.47 14.48 -9.36
C VAL A 173 -0.02 13.31 -8.51
N CYS A 174 0.87 12.40 -8.09
CA CYS A 174 0.48 11.17 -7.41
C CYS A 174 0.36 11.29 -5.88
N LYS A 175 0.70 12.45 -5.31
CA LYS A 175 0.67 12.73 -3.85
C LYS A 175 1.56 11.83 -2.97
N HIS A 176 2.37 10.96 -3.56
CA HIS A 176 3.40 10.22 -2.84
C HIS A 176 4.47 11.16 -2.28
N CYS A 177 4.97 10.80 -1.11
CA CYS A 177 5.93 11.59 -0.37
C CYS A 177 7.33 10.97 -0.43
N VAL A 178 8.35 11.82 -0.37
CA VAL A 178 9.76 11.41 -0.27
C VAL A 178 10.46 12.30 0.75
N LEU A 179 11.34 11.71 1.56
CA LEU A 179 12.16 12.47 2.50
C LEU A 179 13.07 13.43 1.73
N ALA A 180 13.21 14.67 2.21
CA ALA A 180 13.99 15.69 1.50
C ALA A 180 15.46 15.26 1.27
N GLN A 181 16.04 14.53 2.23
CA GLN A 181 17.41 13.99 2.13
C GLN A 181 17.62 12.96 1.01
N GLU A 182 16.54 12.30 0.55
CA GLU A 182 16.59 11.30 -0.52
C GLU A 182 16.50 11.95 -1.91
N ILE A 183 16.15 13.23 -1.99
CA ILE A 183 16.08 13.97 -3.25
C ILE A 183 17.49 14.42 -3.62
N ARG A 184 18.18 13.60 -4.40
CA ARG A 184 19.41 14.03 -5.06
C ARG A 184 19.05 14.92 -6.24
N ILE A 185 19.13 16.24 -6.05
CA ILE A 185 19.15 17.18 -7.16
C ILE A 185 20.52 17.02 -7.85
N SER A 186 20.54 16.29 -8.95
CA SER A 186 21.69 16.22 -9.87
C SER A 186 21.69 17.39 -10.83
#